data_AF-A0A7Y9ULG2-F1
#
_entry.id   AF-A0A7Y9ULG2-F1
#
_cell.length_a   1.000
_cell.length_b   1.000
_cell.length_c   1.000
_cell.angle_alpha   90.00
_cell.angle_beta   90.00
_cell.angle_gamma   90.00
#
_symmetry.space_group_name_H-M   'P 1'
#
loop_
_entity.id
_entity.type
_entity.pdbx_description
1 polymer ?
#
loop_
_entity_poly.entity_id
_entity_poly.type
_entity_poly.pdbx_seq_one_letter_code
_entity_poly.pdbx_strand_id
1 'polypeptide(L)'
;MTQTPADRSGHAPQGGQPGQSGQPGQAGQPGQAGASGEEHVVVVGPDGQPVGAVPVSALQGMGLEGVDAGRDLEQEDERNLTDLVEQPAKVMRIGSMVKQLLEEVKAAPLDEASRARLADIHASSVKELEAGLAPELVEELRRLSLPFAEGTTPSESELRIAQAQLVGWLEGLFHGIQTAIYAQQMAARAQLEQARRALPAGRPQPGGPGGPGAPGPEGPGSPSGSGGMYL
;
A
#
# COMPACT_ATOMS: atom_id res chain seq x y z
N MET A 1 -42.60 30.40 -21.26
CA MET A 1 -43.84 30.59 -20.48
C MET A 1 -44.56 29.26 -20.40
N THR A 2 -44.45 28.56 -19.25
CA THR A 2 -45.54 27.85 -18.56
C THR A 2 -44.97 27.23 -17.29
N GLN A 3 -45.30 27.87 -16.16
CA GLN A 3 -45.25 27.33 -14.80
C GLN A 3 -46.40 26.32 -14.63
N THR A 4 -46.23 25.33 -13.76
CA THR A 4 -47.00 25.21 -12.49
C THR A 4 -46.64 23.91 -11.74
N PRO A 5 -46.30 23.98 -10.44
CA PRO A 5 -46.08 22.85 -9.53
C PRO A 5 -47.31 22.54 -8.63
N ALA A 6 -47.34 21.36 -8.00
CA ALA A 6 -48.23 20.99 -6.89
C ALA A 6 -47.36 20.26 -5.84
N ASP A 7 -47.15 20.75 -4.62
CA ASP A 7 -48.05 20.92 -3.44
C ASP A 7 -48.54 19.60 -2.81
N ARG A 8 -47.99 19.22 -1.64
CA ARG A 8 -48.74 19.14 -0.36
C ARG A 8 -47.98 18.48 0.80
N SER A 9 -47.67 19.33 1.77
CA SER A 9 -47.87 19.24 3.23
C SER A 9 -48.56 18.01 3.85
N GLY A 10 -48.07 17.60 5.03
CA GLY A 10 -48.80 16.82 6.06
C GLY A 10 -47.87 16.31 7.17
N HIS A 11 -47.57 17.07 8.22
CA HIS A 11 -48.26 17.13 9.53
C HIS A 11 -48.01 15.92 10.46
N ALA A 12 -47.33 16.20 11.59
CA ALA A 12 -47.16 15.31 12.74
C ALA A 12 -48.47 15.13 13.53
N PRO A 13 -48.52 14.18 14.47
CA PRO A 13 -48.67 14.62 15.86
C PRO A 13 -47.86 13.82 16.90
N GLN A 14 -47.59 14.51 18.01
CA GLN A 14 -47.07 14.00 19.28
C GLN A 14 -48.21 13.40 20.14
N GLY A 15 -47.86 12.49 21.07
CA GLY A 15 -48.67 12.25 22.28
C GLY A 15 -48.33 10.95 23.01
N GLY A 16 -47.88 11.03 24.28
CA GLY A 16 -47.97 9.92 25.25
C GLY A 16 -46.78 9.72 26.22
N GLN A 17 -46.72 10.49 27.31
CA GLN A 17 -46.10 10.14 28.62
C GLN A 17 -47.23 9.78 29.62
N PRO A 18 -47.03 9.40 30.91
CA PRO A 18 -45.90 8.79 31.65
C PRO A 18 -46.33 7.64 32.62
N GLY A 19 -45.37 7.01 33.32
CA GLY A 19 -45.55 6.30 34.61
C GLY A 19 -44.18 5.91 35.18
N GLN A 20 -43.61 6.62 36.17
CA GLN A 20 -43.70 6.39 37.63
C GLN A 20 -43.51 4.91 38.02
N SER A 21 -42.67 4.48 38.97
CA SER A 21 -41.84 5.14 39.99
C SER A 21 -41.00 4.05 40.70
N GLY A 22 -39.81 4.38 41.23
CA GLY A 22 -39.02 3.46 42.08
C GLY A 22 -37.58 3.92 42.35
N GLN A 23 -37.40 4.77 43.37
CA GLN A 23 -36.12 5.03 44.08
C GLN A 23 -36.22 4.37 45.48
N PRO A 24 -35.15 4.31 46.33
CA PRO A 24 -33.72 4.48 46.12
C PRO A 24 -32.88 3.33 46.74
N GLY A 25 -31.56 3.28 46.45
CA GLY A 25 -30.65 2.34 47.12
C GLY A 25 -29.18 2.73 46.94
N GLN A 26 -28.73 3.76 47.66
CA GLN A 26 -27.31 4.01 47.88
C GLN A 26 -26.82 3.16 49.05
N ALA A 27 -25.88 2.27 48.78
CA ALA A 27 -24.89 1.82 49.77
C ALA A 27 -23.57 1.69 49.03
N GLY A 28 -22.64 2.59 49.35
CA GLY A 28 -21.28 2.53 48.85
C GLY A 28 -20.49 1.42 49.51
N GLN A 29 -19.59 0.82 48.74
CA GLN A 29 -18.36 0.24 49.27
C GLN A 29 -17.20 0.63 48.33
N PRO A 30 -16.12 1.23 48.85
CA PRO A 30 -14.92 1.52 48.11
C PRO A 30 -13.95 0.33 48.21
N GLY A 31 -13.21 0.06 47.14
CA GLY A 31 -11.99 -0.73 47.24
C GLY A 31 -11.78 -1.69 46.08
N GLN A 32 -11.12 -1.20 45.03
CA GLN A 32 -10.01 -1.92 44.42
C GLN A 32 -9.17 -0.93 43.62
N ALA A 33 -8.11 -0.45 44.28
CA ALA A 33 -6.95 0.11 43.62
C ALA A 33 -6.07 -1.06 43.17
N GLY A 34 -5.58 -0.99 41.93
CA GLY A 34 -4.45 -1.77 41.45
C GLY A 34 -4.78 -2.85 40.45
N ALA A 35 -4.95 -2.49 39.18
CA ALA A 35 -4.62 -3.37 38.08
C ALA A 35 -3.92 -2.56 37.01
N SER A 36 -2.72 -3.02 36.66
CA SER A 36 -1.94 -2.57 35.51
C SER A 36 -2.83 -2.47 34.27
N GLY A 37 -2.52 -1.57 33.34
CA GLY A 37 -3.23 -1.48 32.06
C GLY A 37 -3.11 -2.81 31.30
N GLU A 38 -4.11 -3.67 31.47
CA GLU A 38 -4.22 -4.93 30.75
C GLU A 38 -4.84 -4.63 29.39
N GLU A 39 -4.10 -4.94 28.35
CA GLU A 39 -4.52 -4.80 26.97
C GLU A 39 -5.56 -5.90 26.67
N HIS A 40 -6.71 -5.54 26.08
CA HIS A 40 -7.82 -6.44 25.81
C HIS A 40 -8.07 -6.52 24.31
N VAL A 41 -8.16 -7.74 23.76
CA VAL A 41 -8.51 -7.98 22.35
C VAL A 41 -10.01 -8.20 22.25
N VAL A 42 -10.66 -7.41 21.40
CA VAL A 42 -12.11 -7.48 21.15
C VAL A 42 -12.37 -8.48 20.02
N VAL A 43 -13.09 -9.56 20.33
CA VAL A 43 -13.49 -10.59 19.36
C VAL A 43 -14.77 -10.13 18.68
N VAL A 44 -14.71 -9.90 17.36
CA VAL A 44 -15.84 -9.45 16.54
C VAL A 44 -16.44 -10.63 15.78
N GLY A 45 -17.76 -10.78 15.88
CA GLY A 45 -18.51 -11.84 15.23
C GLY A 45 -18.68 -11.63 13.72
N PRO A 46 -19.17 -12.64 12.98
CA PRO A 46 -19.40 -12.56 11.54
C PRO A 46 -20.47 -11.52 11.12
N ASP A 47 -21.24 -11.02 12.08
CA ASP A 47 -22.21 -9.93 11.98
C ASP A 47 -21.62 -8.55 12.32
N GLY A 48 -20.32 -8.47 12.60
CA GLY A 48 -19.61 -7.22 12.90
C GLY A 48 -19.82 -6.69 14.32
N GLN A 49 -20.49 -7.44 15.20
CA GLN A 49 -20.73 -7.05 16.60
C GLN A 49 -19.65 -7.62 17.54
N PRO A 50 -19.22 -6.88 18.56
CA PRO A 50 -18.27 -7.39 19.55
C PRO A 50 -18.94 -8.45 20.42
N VAL A 51 -18.45 -9.68 20.36
CA VAL A 51 -19.01 -10.83 21.09
C VAL A 51 -18.33 -11.01 22.46
N GLY A 52 -17.17 -10.38 22.66
CA GLY A 52 -16.48 -10.35 23.95
C GLY A 52 -15.09 -9.70 23.87
N ALA A 53 -14.51 -9.40 25.03
CA ALA A 53 -13.14 -8.93 25.15
C ALA A 53 -12.34 -9.94 26.00
N VAL A 54 -11.20 -10.39 25.48
CA VAL A 54 -10.32 -11.33 26.18
C VAL A 54 -9.02 -10.59 26.54
N PRO A 55 -8.56 -10.66 27.79
CA PRO A 55 -7.29 -10.06 28.18
C PRO A 55 -6.14 -10.75 27.42
N VAL A 56 -5.20 -9.95 26.90
CA VAL A 56 -4.06 -10.44 26.09
C VAL A 56 -3.22 -11.46 26.85
N SER A 57 -3.14 -11.35 28.18
CA SER A 57 -2.48 -12.32 29.06
C SER A 57 -3.09 -13.73 28.98
N ALA A 58 -4.41 -13.85 28.78
CA ALA A 58 -5.08 -15.15 28.63
C ALA A 58 -4.80 -15.79 27.26
N LEU A 59 -4.61 -14.98 26.21
CA LEU A 59 -4.24 -15.47 24.87
C LEU A 59 -2.80 -16.00 24.84
N GLN A 60 -1.89 -15.34 25.57
CA GLN A 60 -0.48 -15.74 25.67
C GLN A 60 -0.30 -17.09 26.38
N GLY A 61 -1.23 -17.47 27.28
CA GLY A 61 -1.26 -18.78 27.92
C GLY A 61 -1.71 -19.94 27.03
N MET A 62 -2.29 -19.66 25.84
CA MET A 62 -2.77 -20.69 24.91
C MET A 62 -1.73 -21.11 23.86
N GLY A 63 -0.47 -20.65 23.97
CA GLY A 63 0.62 -21.09 23.09
C GLY A 63 0.54 -20.59 21.65
N LEU A 64 -0.23 -19.54 21.37
CA LEU A 64 -0.15 -18.81 20.11
C LEU A 64 1.05 -17.85 20.20
N GLU A 65 2.25 -18.36 19.95
CA GLU A 65 3.41 -17.52 19.66
C GLU A 65 3.12 -16.71 18.39
N GLY A 66 3.25 -15.38 18.47
CA GLY A 66 3.20 -14.53 17.27
C GLY A 66 2.42 -13.24 17.46
N VAL A 67 2.93 -12.31 18.26
CA VAL A 67 2.57 -10.89 18.13
C VAL A 67 3.81 -10.08 17.75
N ASP A 68 4.48 -10.56 16.70
CA ASP A 68 5.36 -9.77 15.81
C ASP A 68 4.96 -9.98 14.33
N ALA A 69 3.85 -10.68 14.08
CA ALA A 69 3.40 -11.03 12.73
C ALA A 69 2.87 -9.82 11.93
N GLY A 70 2.58 -8.68 12.55
CA GLY A 70 2.05 -7.51 11.83
C GLY A 70 3.10 -6.76 11.01
N ARG A 71 4.37 -6.79 11.42
CA ARG A 71 5.46 -6.06 10.73
C ARG A 71 6.25 -6.93 9.77
N ASP A 72 6.32 -8.22 10.04
CA ASP A 72 7.01 -9.18 9.18
C ASP A 72 6.18 -9.52 7.93
N LEU A 73 4.85 -9.62 8.05
CA LEU A 73 3.97 -9.88 6.88
C LEU A 73 4.00 -8.75 5.85
N GLU A 74 4.03 -7.47 6.30
CA GLU A 74 4.08 -6.32 5.39
C GLU A 74 5.44 -6.17 4.68
N GLN A 75 6.55 -6.52 5.34
CA GLN A 75 7.89 -6.55 4.73
C GLN A 75 8.12 -7.77 3.85
N GLU A 76 7.51 -8.91 4.17
CA GLU A 76 7.47 -10.08 3.29
C GLU A 76 6.71 -9.76 2.01
N ASP A 77 5.57 -9.07 2.09
CA ASP A 77 4.83 -8.60 0.91
C ASP A 77 5.64 -7.61 0.04
N GLU A 78 6.50 -6.77 0.63
CA GLU A 78 7.40 -5.86 -0.10
C GLU A 78 8.43 -6.63 -0.95
N ARG A 79 9.01 -7.69 -0.38
CA ARG A 79 9.93 -8.59 -1.10
C ARG A 79 9.16 -9.36 -2.17
N ASN A 80 8.05 -9.97 -1.80
CA ASN A 80 7.24 -10.78 -2.72
C ASN A 80 6.84 -10.02 -4.00
N LEU A 81 6.46 -8.74 -3.89
CA LEU A 81 6.02 -7.99 -5.08
C LEU A 81 7.17 -7.50 -5.96
N THR A 82 8.31 -7.14 -5.37
CA THR A 82 9.51 -6.75 -6.13
C THR A 82 10.22 -7.96 -6.73
N ASP A 83 10.07 -9.13 -6.11
CA ASP A 83 10.61 -10.42 -6.56
C ASP A 83 9.85 -10.98 -7.77
N LEU A 84 8.65 -10.47 -8.09
CA LEU A 84 7.91 -10.83 -9.31
C LEU A 84 8.69 -10.56 -10.60
N VAL A 85 9.56 -9.54 -10.59
CA VAL A 85 10.37 -9.16 -11.74
C VAL A 85 11.85 -9.33 -11.42
N GLU A 86 12.37 -10.53 -11.67
CA GLU A 86 13.77 -10.89 -11.38
C GLU A 86 14.79 -10.01 -12.11
N GLN A 87 14.46 -9.54 -13.33
CA GLN A 87 15.35 -8.69 -14.14
C GLN A 87 14.64 -7.45 -14.69
N PRO A 88 14.38 -6.42 -13.85
CA PRO A 88 13.58 -5.26 -14.24
C PRO A 88 14.13 -4.53 -15.47
N ALA A 89 15.44 -4.30 -15.51
CA ALA A 89 16.09 -3.62 -16.62
C ALA A 89 15.95 -4.38 -17.96
N LYS A 90 16.03 -5.72 -17.92
CA LYS A 90 15.86 -6.57 -19.10
C LYS A 90 14.42 -6.48 -19.61
N VAL A 91 13.45 -6.67 -18.71
CA VAL A 91 12.01 -6.62 -19.03
C VAL A 91 11.62 -5.26 -19.60
N MET A 92 12.09 -4.15 -19.01
CA MET A 92 11.85 -2.79 -19.53
C MET A 92 12.44 -2.57 -20.93
N ARG A 93 13.65 -3.08 -21.18
CA ARG A 93 14.30 -2.97 -22.49
C ARG A 93 13.52 -3.73 -23.56
N ILE A 94 13.08 -4.96 -23.27
CA ILE A 94 12.27 -5.76 -24.20
C ILE A 94 10.90 -5.10 -24.42
N GLY A 95 10.23 -4.65 -23.35
CA GLY A 95 8.95 -3.95 -23.46
C GLY A 95 9.03 -2.69 -24.33
N SER A 96 10.08 -1.89 -24.17
CA SER A 96 10.32 -0.69 -25.00
C SER A 96 10.55 -1.05 -26.47
N MET A 97 11.29 -2.13 -26.73
CA MET A 97 11.52 -2.64 -28.10
C MET A 97 10.21 -3.09 -28.74
N VAL A 98 9.39 -3.89 -28.04
CA VAL A 98 8.09 -4.36 -28.57
C VAL A 98 7.16 -3.17 -28.84
N LYS A 99 7.14 -2.17 -27.96
CA LYS A 99 6.36 -0.94 -28.15
C LYS A 99 6.78 -0.17 -29.40
N GLN A 100 8.09 0.00 -29.63
CA GLN A 100 8.60 0.66 -30.84
C GLN A 100 8.22 -0.11 -32.10
N LEU A 101 8.36 -1.44 -32.10
CA LEU A 101 7.97 -2.27 -33.23
C LEU A 101 6.46 -2.16 -33.52
N LEU A 102 5.61 -2.15 -32.49
CA LEU A 102 4.16 -1.96 -32.65
C LEU A 102 3.83 -0.63 -33.32
N GLU A 103 4.51 0.46 -32.94
CA GLU A 103 4.33 1.76 -33.58
C GLU A 103 4.76 1.74 -35.05
N GLU A 104 5.85 1.03 -35.40
CA GLU A 104 6.26 0.85 -36.79
C GLU A 104 5.22 0.08 -37.62
N VAL A 105 4.63 -1.00 -37.06
CA VAL A 105 3.54 -1.74 -37.74
C VAL A 105 2.30 -0.86 -37.96
N LYS A 106 2.05 0.11 -37.09
CA LYS A 106 0.94 1.06 -37.24
C LYS A 106 1.25 2.16 -38.26
N ALA A 107 2.52 2.45 -38.50
CA ALA A 107 2.96 3.58 -39.33
C ALA A 107 2.89 3.27 -40.83
N ALA A 108 3.20 2.04 -41.25
CA ALA A 108 3.19 1.65 -42.66
C ALA A 108 2.84 0.17 -42.88
N PRO A 109 2.27 -0.19 -44.05
CA PRO A 109 1.99 -1.58 -44.39
C PRO A 109 3.28 -2.43 -44.48
N LEU A 110 3.22 -3.65 -43.98
CA LEU A 110 4.32 -4.61 -44.01
C LEU A 110 4.20 -5.59 -45.18
N ASP A 111 5.34 -5.96 -45.76
CA ASP A 111 5.44 -7.10 -46.67
C ASP A 111 5.52 -8.44 -45.91
N GLU A 112 5.39 -9.54 -46.64
CA GLU A 112 5.41 -10.90 -46.09
C GLU A 112 6.70 -11.20 -45.31
N ALA A 113 7.85 -10.80 -45.86
CA ALA A 113 9.16 -11.04 -45.25
C ALA A 113 9.31 -10.29 -43.91
N SER A 114 8.83 -9.05 -43.84
CA SER A 114 8.83 -8.26 -42.61
C SER A 114 7.89 -8.85 -41.57
N ARG A 115 6.71 -9.34 -41.97
CA ARG A 115 5.78 -10.02 -41.06
C ARG A 115 6.35 -11.31 -40.49
N ALA A 116 6.99 -12.13 -41.32
CA ALA A 116 7.65 -13.36 -40.87
C ALA A 116 8.74 -13.05 -39.84
N ARG A 117 9.61 -12.07 -40.14
CA ARG A 117 10.63 -11.60 -39.19
C ARG A 117 10.01 -11.07 -37.89
N LEU A 118 8.89 -10.38 -37.96
CA LEU A 118 8.25 -9.82 -36.79
C LEU A 118 7.62 -10.90 -35.89
N ALA A 119 7.10 -11.98 -36.50
CA ALA A 119 6.63 -13.15 -35.77
C ALA A 119 7.78 -13.82 -34.98
N ASP A 120 8.95 -13.98 -35.61
CA ASP A 120 10.15 -14.51 -34.95
C ASP A 120 10.61 -13.61 -33.79
N ILE A 121 10.62 -12.29 -34.01
CA ILE A 121 10.96 -11.31 -32.97
C ILE A 121 9.96 -11.38 -31.82
N HIS A 122 8.67 -11.53 -32.09
CA HIS A 122 7.65 -11.68 -31.05
C HIS A 122 7.92 -12.94 -30.21
N ALA A 123 8.11 -14.10 -30.85
CA ALA A 123 8.39 -15.35 -30.15
C ALA A 123 9.68 -15.27 -29.31
N SER A 124 10.74 -14.65 -29.85
CA SER A 124 11.98 -14.43 -29.10
C SER A 124 11.77 -13.45 -27.94
N SER A 125 10.97 -12.40 -28.12
CA SER A 125 10.69 -11.42 -27.07
C SER A 125 9.95 -12.05 -25.90
N VAL A 126 8.97 -12.91 -26.16
CA VAL A 126 8.27 -13.67 -25.10
C VAL A 126 9.26 -14.51 -24.30
N LYS A 127 10.14 -15.28 -24.96
CA LYS A 127 11.17 -16.08 -24.27
C LYS A 127 12.12 -15.22 -23.43
N GLU A 128 12.54 -14.07 -23.96
CA GLU A 128 13.42 -13.15 -23.23
C GLU A 128 12.74 -12.50 -22.02
N LEU A 129 11.42 -12.24 -22.11
CA LEU A 129 10.59 -11.78 -20.99
C LEU A 129 10.45 -12.89 -19.94
N GLU A 130 10.14 -14.12 -20.35
CA GLU A 130 10.03 -15.26 -19.42
C GLU A 130 11.31 -15.44 -18.57
N ALA A 131 12.48 -15.25 -19.18
CA ALA A 131 13.76 -15.35 -18.49
C ALA A 131 14.05 -14.19 -17.51
N GLY A 132 13.19 -13.18 -17.43
CA GLY A 132 13.34 -12.03 -16.52
C GLY A 132 12.18 -11.85 -15.53
N LEU A 133 11.23 -12.80 -15.51
CA LEU A 133 10.02 -12.78 -14.70
C LEU A 133 10.01 -13.98 -13.74
N ALA A 134 9.39 -13.81 -12.58
CA ALA A 134 9.17 -14.90 -11.63
C ALA A 134 8.27 -16.00 -12.23
N PRO A 135 8.36 -17.25 -11.74
CA PRO A 135 7.61 -18.38 -12.28
C PRO A 135 6.10 -18.15 -12.41
N GLU A 136 5.49 -17.47 -11.44
CA GLU A 136 4.06 -17.15 -11.47
C GLU A 136 3.65 -16.24 -12.64
N LEU A 137 4.45 -15.22 -12.93
CA LEU A 137 4.24 -14.32 -14.06
C LEU A 137 4.59 -14.99 -15.39
N VAL A 138 5.57 -15.91 -15.40
CA VAL A 138 5.85 -16.74 -16.58
C VAL A 138 4.62 -17.58 -16.94
N GLU A 139 4.03 -18.25 -15.96
CA GLU A 139 2.84 -19.07 -16.18
C GLU A 139 1.63 -18.21 -16.58
N GLU A 140 1.47 -17.00 -16.04
CA GLU A 140 0.47 -16.06 -16.51
C GLU A 140 0.71 -15.63 -17.96
N LEU A 141 1.93 -15.21 -18.29
CA LEU A 141 2.31 -14.78 -19.62
C LEU A 141 2.02 -15.88 -20.65
N ARG A 142 2.36 -17.14 -20.35
CA ARG A 142 2.08 -18.30 -21.23
C ARG A 142 0.61 -18.59 -21.43
N ARG A 143 -0.22 -18.40 -20.39
CA ARG A 143 -1.68 -18.57 -20.53
C ARG A 143 -2.30 -17.49 -21.43
N LEU A 144 -1.74 -16.29 -21.41
CA LEU A 144 -2.24 -15.15 -22.18
C LEU A 144 -1.67 -15.10 -23.61
N SER A 145 -0.42 -15.54 -23.79
CA SER A 145 0.33 -15.44 -25.04
C SER A 145 0.16 -16.71 -25.86
N LEU A 146 -0.71 -16.69 -26.87
CA LEU A 146 -0.86 -17.81 -27.80
C LEU A 146 0.19 -17.69 -28.93
N PRO A 147 1.02 -18.72 -29.18
CA PRO A 147 1.94 -18.73 -30.32
C PRO A 147 1.21 -18.64 -31.67
N PHE A 148 1.84 -18.01 -32.66
CA PHE A 148 1.34 -18.02 -34.03
C PHE A 148 1.38 -19.44 -34.64
N ALA A 149 0.50 -19.70 -35.61
CA ALA A 149 0.44 -20.99 -36.30
C ALA A 149 1.74 -21.29 -37.07
N GLU A 150 2.28 -22.49 -36.88
CA GLU A 150 3.48 -22.93 -37.59
C GLU A 150 3.25 -22.99 -39.10
N GLY A 151 4.29 -22.64 -39.88
CA GLY A 151 4.26 -22.72 -41.35
C GLY A 151 3.40 -21.66 -42.04
N THR A 152 2.80 -20.72 -41.30
CA THR A 152 1.98 -19.65 -41.86
C THR A 152 2.44 -18.30 -41.32
N THR A 153 2.69 -17.33 -42.20
CA THR A 153 3.02 -15.98 -41.77
C THR A 153 1.75 -15.29 -41.24
N PRO A 154 1.75 -14.77 -40.00
CA PRO A 154 0.60 -14.07 -39.46
C PRO A 154 0.32 -12.78 -40.24
N SER A 155 -0.95 -12.37 -40.25
CA SER A 155 -1.36 -11.10 -40.81
C SER A 155 -0.84 -9.92 -39.99
N GLU A 156 -0.81 -8.74 -40.61
CA GLU A 156 -0.42 -7.51 -39.92
C GLU A 156 -1.31 -7.21 -38.71
N SER A 157 -2.62 -7.50 -38.82
CA SER A 157 -3.56 -7.33 -37.71
C SER A 157 -3.27 -8.28 -36.55
N GLU A 158 -2.93 -9.55 -36.83
CA GLU A 158 -2.54 -10.50 -35.79
C GLU A 158 -1.26 -10.05 -35.06
N LEU A 159 -0.26 -9.56 -35.80
CA LEU A 159 0.96 -9.00 -35.23
C LEU A 159 0.68 -7.78 -34.34
N ARG A 160 -0.17 -6.85 -34.79
CA ARG A 160 -0.56 -5.68 -33.98
C ARG A 160 -1.25 -6.08 -32.68
N ILE A 161 -2.18 -7.02 -32.72
CA ILE A 161 -2.90 -7.49 -31.53
C ILE A 161 -1.93 -8.18 -30.55
N ALA A 162 -1.09 -9.10 -31.04
CA ALA A 162 -0.14 -9.83 -30.19
C ALA A 162 0.87 -8.89 -29.52
N GLN A 163 1.40 -7.90 -30.25
CA GLN A 163 2.31 -6.92 -29.66
C GLN A 163 1.61 -5.96 -28.70
N ALA A 164 0.41 -5.48 -29.04
CA ALA A 164 -0.36 -4.61 -28.15
C ALA A 164 -0.73 -5.31 -26.83
N GLN A 165 -1.03 -6.61 -26.89
CA GLN A 165 -1.26 -7.42 -25.70
C GLN A 165 -0.03 -7.45 -24.79
N LEU A 166 1.16 -7.72 -25.33
CA LEU A 166 2.41 -7.70 -24.55
C LEU A 166 2.70 -6.33 -23.96
N VAL A 167 2.57 -5.26 -24.75
CA VAL A 167 2.82 -3.89 -24.29
C VAL A 167 1.86 -3.52 -23.16
N GLY A 168 0.55 -3.75 -23.35
CA GLY A 168 -0.45 -3.42 -22.35
C GLY A 168 -0.29 -4.22 -21.05
N TRP A 169 0.03 -5.52 -21.16
CA TRP A 169 0.28 -6.36 -19.99
C TRP A 169 1.52 -5.89 -19.22
N LEU A 170 2.62 -5.57 -19.93
CA LEU A 170 3.84 -5.06 -19.30
C LEU A 170 3.62 -3.68 -18.65
N GLU A 171 2.90 -2.77 -19.31
CA GLU A 171 2.55 -1.46 -18.73
C GLU A 171 1.70 -1.63 -17.46
N GLY A 172 0.74 -2.57 -17.48
CA GLY A 172 -0.06 -2.93 -16.30
C GLY A 172 0.77 -3.51 -15.15
N LEU A 173 1.69 -4.41 -15.46
CA LEU A 173 2.61 -5.02 -14.48
C LEU A 173 3.46 -3.95 -13.78
N PHE A 174 4.16 -3.11 -14.56
CA PHE A 174 5.02 -2.07 -13.98
C PHE A 174 4.21 -1.02 -13.22
N HIS A 175 3.02 -0.66 -13.71
CA HIS A 175 2.14 0.26 -12.99
C HIS A 175 1.69 -0.33 -11.64
N GLY A 176 1.24 -1.59 -11.64
CA GLY A 176 0.81 -2.29 -10.41
C GLY A 176 1.91 -2.34 -9.35
N ILE A 177 3.13 -2.70 -9.75
CA ILE A 177 4.29 -2.72 -8.84
C ILE A 177 4.59 -1.32 -8.29
N GLN A 178 4.59 -0.29 -9.13
CA GLN A 178 4.81 1.10 -8.70
C GLN A 178 3.72 1.59 -7.74
N THR A 179 2.45 1.28 -8.03
CA THR A 179 1.32 1.65 -7.17
C THR A 179 1.44 1.00 -5.80
N ALA A 180 1.78 -0.28 -5.74
CA ALA A 180 1.93 -0.99 -4.49
C ALA A 180 3.12 -0.48 -3.67
N ILE A 181 4.29 -0.27 -4.28
CA ILE A 181 5.47 0.31 -3.61
C ILE A 181 5.12 1.70 -3.05
N TYR A 182 4.42 2.54 -3.83
CA TYR A 182 4.00 3.85 -3.38
C TYR A 182 3.03 3.77 -2.19
N ALA A 183 2.03 2.89 -2.25
CA ALA A 183 1.08 2.69 -1.16
C ALA A 183 1.78 2.22 0.12
N GLN A 184 2.74 1.29 0.01
CA GLN A 184 3.57 0.82 1.11
C GLN A 184 4.42 1.95 1.71
N GLN A 185 5.09 2.75 0.89
CA GLN A 185 5.87 3.90 1.37
C GLN A 185 5.01 4.91 2.13
N MET A 186 3.77 5.13 1.69
CA MET A 186 2.83 6.00 2.38
C MET A 186 2.36 5.42 3.72
N ALA A 187 2.09 4.11 3.78
CA ALA A 187 1.75 3.42 5.01
C ALA A 187 2.90 3.45 6.03
N ALA A 188 4.13 3.16 5.59
CA ALA A 188 5.33 3.21 6.43
C ALA A 188 5.57 4.62 7.00
N ARG A 189 5.38 5.68 6.19
CA ARG A 189 5.46 7.07 6.67
C ARG A 189 4.42 7.38 7.75
N ALA A 190 3.17 6.95 7.56
CA ALA A 190 2.12 7.16 8.54
C ALA A 190 2.42 6.43 9.86
N GLN A 191 2.93 5.20 9.80
CA GLN A 191 3.34 4.43 10.98
C GLN A 191 4.47 5.15 11.74
N LEU A 192 5.47 5.71 11.04
CA LEU A 192 6.57 6.47 11.66
C LEU A 192 6.07 7.77 12.32
N GLU A 193 5.16 8.51 11.69
CA GLU A 193 4.57 9.70 12.28
C GLU A 193 3.76 9.38 13.54
N GLN A 194 3.01 8.27 13.53
CA GLN A 194 2.26 7.78 14.69
C GLN A 194 3.21 7.35 15.82
N ALA A 195 4.27 6.61 15.52
CA ALA A 195 5.29 6.23 16.49
C ALA A 195 5.97 7.47 17.11
N ARG A 196 6.28 8.50 16.29
CA ARG A 196 6.85 9.75 16.78
C ARG A 196 5.89 10.52 17.70
N ARG A 197 4.58 10.42 17.48
CA ARG A 197 3.55 11.04 18.31
C ARG A 197 3.27 10.25 19.59
N ALA A 198 3.50 8.94 19.58
CA ALA A 198 3.36 8.05 20.73
C ALA A 198 4.58 8.07 21.66
N LEU A 199 5.75 8.50 21.19
CA LEU A 199 6.90 8.77 22.06
C LEU A 199 6.56 9.94 23.00
N PRO A 200 6.65 9.76 24.33
CA PRO A 200 6.33 10.82 25.27
C PRO A 200 7.22 12.03 24.98
N ALA A 201 6.59 13.19 24.78
CA ALA A 201 7.31 14.47 24.74
C ALA A 201 8.23 14.49 25.97
N GLY A 202 9.55 14.52 25.72
CA GLY A 202 10.54 14.44 26.78
C GLY A 202 10.12 15.34 27.93
N ARG A 203 9.98 14.75 29.13
CA ARG A 203 9.63 15.51 30.33
C ARG A 203 10.52 16.75 30.36
N PRO A 204 10.00 17.99 30.39
CA PRO A 204 10.84 19.10 30.80
C PRO A 204 11.36 18.71 32.19
N GLN A 205 12.67 18.53 32.30
CA GLN A 205 13.34 18.22 33.55
C GLN A 205 12.83 19.22 34.61
N PRO A 206 12.08 18.80 35.63
CA PRO A 206 11.63 19.71 36.66
C PRO A 206 12.79 19.94 37.63
N GLY A 207 13.32 21.16 37.64
CA GLY A 207 14.00 21.74 38.79
C GLY A 207 15.40 21.22 39.11
N GLY A 208 16.41 21.99 38.74
CA GLY A 208 17.55 22.24 39.63
C GLY A 208 17.40 23.66 40.22
N PRO A 209 17.05 23.82 41.51
CA PRO A 209 17.18 25.10 42.19
C PRO A 209 18.64 25.29 42.60
N GLY A 210 19.37 26.19 41.95
CA GLY A 210 20.78 26.42 42.27
C GLY A 210 21.36 27.67 41.64
N GLY A 211 21.20 28.81 42.33
CA GLY A 211 22.20 29.88 42.33
C GLY A 211 21.86 31.17 41.57
N PRO A 212 21.64 32.31 42.26
CA PRO A 212 21.77 33.62 41.66
C PRO A 212 23.25 33.99 41.54
N GLY A 213 23.77 34.04 40.32
CA GLY A 213 25.10 34.57 40.00
C GLY A 213 24.98 35.54 38.83
N ALA A 214 24.84 36.83 39.13
CA ALA A 214 25.00 37.92 38.18
C ALA A 214 26.52 38.21 37.96
N PRO A 215 26.90 39.21 37.14
CA PRO A 215 27.06 39.15 35.69
C PRO A 215 28.53 39.38 35.27
N GLY A 216 28.94 38.87 34.11
CA GLY A 216 30.23 39.20 33.50
C GLY A 216 30.03 39.85 32.13
N PRO A 217 30.55 41.07 31.88
CA PRO A 217 30.37 41.77 30.61
C PRO A 217 31.41 41.36 29.56
N GLU A 218 30.90 41.24 28.34
CA GLU A 218 31.49 41.49 27.01
C GLU A 218 33.02 41.55 26.83
N GLY A 219 33.50 40.75 25.86
CA GLY A 219 34.71 41.00 25.08
C GLY A 219 34.47 40.64 23.60
N PRO A 220 34.78 41.51 22.63
CA PRO A 220 34.56 41.25 21.20
C PRO A 220 35.81 40.63 20.55
N GLY A 221 35.65 39.70 19.60
CA GLY A 221 36.81 39.15 18.88
C GLY A 221 36.56 38.01 17.89
N SER A 222 36.00 38.36 16.73
CA SER A 222 36.26 37.84 15.36
C SER A 222 36.03 36.36 14.94
N PRO A 223 35.65 36.13 13.65
CA PRO A 223 35.33 34.81 13.08
C PRO A 223 36.47 34.23 12.23
N SER A 224 36.63 32.91 12.23
CA SER A 224 37.42 32.11 11.27
C SER A 224 36.95 30.65 11.48
N GLY A 225 36.61 29.82 10.51
CA GLY A 225 36.85 29.78 9.07
C GLY A 225 37.03 28.29 8.68
N SER A 226 36.69 27.95 7.44
CA SER A 226 37.00 26.68 6.76
C SER A 226 36.18 25.45 7.20
N GLY A 227 35.45 24.73 6.35
CA GLY A 227 35.66 24.44 4.94
C GLY A 227 36.30 23.06 4.80
N GLY A 228 35.50 22.02 4.52
CA GLY A 228 35.96 20.63 4.42
C GLY A 228 35.05 19.77 3.56
N MET A 229 35.22 19.91 2.24
CA MET A 229 34.75 18.99 1.21
C MET A 229 35.59 17.70 1.26
N TYR A 230 34.95 16.54 1.13
CA TYR A 230 35.64 15.32 0.71
C TYR A 230 34.90 14.72 -0.49
N LEU A 231 35.74 14.38 -1.46
CA LEU A 231 35.46 13.74 -2.76
C LEU A 231 34.91 12.31 -2.58
#